data_AF-A0A7X5DXY5-F1
#
_entry.id   AF-A0A7X5DXY5-F1
#
_cell.length_a   1.000
_cell.length_b   1.000
_cell.length_c   1.000
_cell.angle_alpha   90.00
_cell.angle_beta   90.00
_cell.angle_gamma   90.00
#
_symmetry.space_group_name_H-M   'P 1'
#
loop_
_entity.id
_entity.type
_entity.pdbx_description
1 polymer ?
#
loop_
_entity_poly.entity_id
_entity_poly.type
_entity_poly.pdbx_seq_one_letter_code
_entity_poly.pdbx_strand_id
1 'polypeptide(L)' 'MPYDKKQKEYSIKYARENLKRIPLDVKKEYYDKVIVVEAEKRGISVRAFILQAIEEKISHDKGRQ' A
#
# COMPACT_ATOMS: atom_id res chain seq x y z
N MET A 1 1.76 -7.68 -32.12
CA MET A 1 2.59 -8.58 -31.30
C MET A 1 1.70 -9.34 -30.30
N PRO A 2 1.66 -10.68 -30.31
CA PRO A 2 0.83 -11.53 -29.43
C PRO A 2 1.36 -11.65 -27.98
N TYR A 3 2.15 -10.66 -27.51
CA TYR A 3 2.82 -10.65 -26.21
C TYR A 3 1.93 -10.24 -25.03
N ASP A 4 0.67 -9.89 -25.29
CA ASP A 4 -0.24 -9.29 -24.29
C ASP A 4 -0.87 -10.34 -23.35
N LYS A 5 -1.30 -11.49 -23.90
CA LYS A 5 -2.00 -12.53 -23.13
C LYS A 5 -1.12 -13.21 -22.09
N LYS A 6 0.11 -13.61 -22.45
CA LYS A 6 1.04 -14.29 -21.54
C LYS A 6 1.52 -13.37 -20.41
N GLN A 7 1.77 -12.08 -20.69
CA GLN A 7 2.14 -11.10 -19.67
C GLN A 7 0.97 -10.81 -18.71
N LYS A 8 -0.26 -10.76 -19.23
CA LYS A 8 -1.46 -10.62 -18.42
C LYS A 8 -1.69 -11.83 -17.50
N GLU A 9 -1.49 -13.05 -17.99
CA GLU A 9 -1.58 -14.26 -17.16
C GLU A 9 -0.50 -14.29 -16.07
N TYR A 10 0.74 -13.93 -16.42
CA TYR A 10 1.85 -13.90 -15.47
C TYR A 10 1.62 -12.87 -14.34
N SER A 11 1.20 -11.65 -14.69
CA SER A 11 0.90 -10.61 -13.69
C SER A 11 -0.26 -10.99 -12.76
N ILE A 12 -1.30 -11.64 -13.29
CA ILE A 12 -2.41 -12.17 -12.47
C ILE A 12 -1.91 -13.27 -11.53
N LYS A 13 -1.09 -14.21 -12.03
CA LYS A 13 -0.54 -15.30 -11.22
C LYS A 13 0.36 -14.76 -10.10
N TYR A 14 1.27 -13.85 -10.44
CA TYR A 14 2.16 -13.21 -9.47
C TYR A 14 1.37 -12.48 -8.38
N ALA A 15 0.36 -11.71 -8.76
CA ALA A 15 -0.49 -11.00 -7.81
C ALA A 15 -1.26 -11.94 -6.86
N ARG A 16 -1.71 -13.11 -7.35
CA ARG A 16 -2.40 -14.11 -6.52
C ARG A 16 -1.47 -14.83 -5.56
N GLU A 17 -0.29 -15.20 -6.03
CA GLU A 17 0.64 -16.03 -5.26
C GLU A 17 1.47 -15.22 -4.26
N ASN A 18 1.81 -13.96 -4.60
CA ASN A 18 2.81 -13.19 -3.85
C ASN A 18 2.24 -11.98 -3.11
N LEU A 19 0.99 -11.57 -3.41
CA LEU A 19 0.40 -10.39 -2.77
C LEU A 19 -0.79 -10.78 -1.89
N LYS A 20 -0.77 -10.31 -0.64
CA LYS A 20 -1.92 -10.32 0.25
C LYS A 20 -2.55 -8.94 0.30
N ARG A 21 -3.88 -8.87 0.20
CA ARG A 21 -4.64 -7.63 0.31
C ARG A 21 -4.92 -7.33 1.79
N ILE A 22 -4.75 -6.07 2.18
CA ILE A 22 -5.20 -5.54 3.47
C ILE A 22 -6.41 -4.65 3.16
N PRO A 23 -7.66 -5.12 3.39
CA PRO A 23 -8.83 -4.27 3.26
C PRO A 23 -8.86 -3.28 4.42
N LEU A 24 -8.96 -1.98 4.12
CA LEU A 24 -9.05 -0.92 5.11
C LEU A 24 -10.10 0.09 4.66
N ASP A 25 -11.23 0.11 5.35
CA ASP A 25 -12.26 1.10 5.15
C ASP A 25 -12.02 2.30 6.07
N VAL A 26 -12.04 3.50 5.49
CA VAL A 26 -11.90 4.76 6.21
C VAL A 26 -13.01 5.71 5.80
N LYS A 27 -13.32 6.67 6.67
CA LYS A 27 -14.25 7.75 6.31
C LYS A 27 -13.68 8.53 5.13
N LYS A 28 -14.50 8.77 4.10
CA LYS A 28 -14.10 9.50 2.89
C LYS A 28 -13.39 10.82 3.21
N GLU A 29 -13.98 11.62 4.09
CA GLU A 29 -13.39 12.91 4.47
C GLU A 29 -12.03 12.77 5.15
N TYR A 30 -11.83 11.71 5.94
CA TYR A 30 -10.55 11.44 6.58
C TYR A 30 -9.49 11.01 5.55
N TYR A 31 -9.88 10.20 4.56
CA TYR A 31 -9.00 9.85 3.46
C TYR A 31 -8.56 11.09 2.67
N ASP A 32 -9.52 11.89 2.21
CA ASP A 32 -9.26 13.04 1.33
C ASP A 32 -8.54 14.18 2.06
N LYS A 33 -8.97 14.53 3.28
CA LYS A 33 -8.46 15.71 4.00
C LYS A 33 -7.22 15.42 4.85
N VAL A 34 -6.95 14.16 5.18
CA VAL A 34 -5.84 13.78 6.07
C VAL A 34 -4.87 12.87 5.35
N ILE A 35 -5.29 11.67 4.95
CA ILE A 35 -4.36 10.65 4.45
C ILE A 35 -3.69 11.10 3.14
N VAL A 36 -4.47 11.59 2.17
CA VAL A 36 -3.94 12.07 0.89
C VAL A 36 -3.02 13.27 1.10
N VAL A 37 -3.48 14.27 1.86
CA VAL A 37 -2.73 15.49 2.13
C VAL A 37 -1.37 15.21 2.80
N GLU A 38 -1.32 14.31 3.78
CA GLU A 38 -0.07 13.95 4.45
C GLU A 38 0.89 13.16 3.56
N ALA A 39 0.36 12.29 2.69
CA ALA A 39 1.16 11.57 1.71
C ALA A 39 1.77 12.54 0.67
N GLU A 40 0.97 13.49 0.17
CA GLU A 40 1.39 14.54 -0.76
C GLU A 40 2.46 15.45 -0.18
N LYS A 41 2.29 15.93 1.07
CA LYS A 41 3.30 16.73 1.78
C LYS A 41 4.66 16.04 1.86
N ARG A 42 4.67 14.71 1.93
CA ARG A 42 5.87 13.86 1.99
C ARG A 42 6.38 13.43 0.61
N GLY A 43 5.66 13.77 -0.47
CA GLY A 43 6.01 13.39 -1.83
C GLY A 43 5.89 11.89 -2.10
N ILE A 44 5.06 11.16 -1.36
CA ILE A 44 4.90 9.70 -1.48
C ILE A 44 3.43 9.32 -1.76
N SER A 45 3.22 8.15 -2.35
CA SER A 45 1.87 7.63 -2.54
C SER A 45 1.20 7.28 -1.20
N VAL A 46 -0.13 7.33 -1.14
CA VAL A 46 -0.91 6.87 0.02
C VAL A 46 -0.54 5.43 0.43
N ARG A 47 -0.29 4.55 -0.55
CA ARG A 47 0.18 3.18 -0.28
C ARG A 47 1.51 3.19 0.47
N ALA A 48 2.49 3.97 0.00
CA ALA A 48 3.79 4.06 0.64
C ALA A 48 3.68 4.67 2.04
N PHE A 49 2.87 5.70 2.20
CA PHE A 49 2.59 6.33 3.50
C PHE A 49 2.03 5.33 4.53
N ILE A 50 1.03 4.54 4.14
CA ILE A 50 0.43 3.52 5.04
C ILE A 50 1.46 2.43 5.41
N LEU A 51 2.28 1.99 4.45
CA LEU A 51 3.31 0.98 4.71
C LEU A 51 4.40 1.49 5.67
N GLN A 52 4.84 2.75 5.49
CA GLN A 52 5.79 3.39 6.41
C GLN A 52 5.22 3.48 7.82
N ALA A 53 3.95 3.88 7.97
CA ALA A 53 3.31 3.94 9.28
C ALA A 53 3.26 2.58 10.00
N ILE A 54 3.04 1.49 9.25
CA ILE A 54 3.09 0.11 9.79
C ILE A 54 4.52 -0.23 10.24
N GLU A 55 5.52 0.08 9.41
CA GLU A 55 6.94 -0.20 9.71
C GLU A 55 7.47 0.59 10.91
N GLU A 56 7.12 1.87 10.99
CA GLU A 56 7.42 2.75 12.12
C GLU A 56 6.82 2.18 13.40
N LYS A 57 5.55 1.74 13.36
CA LYS A 57 4.88 1.14 14.52
C LYS A 57 5.55 -0.15 14.98
N ILE A 58 5.89 -1.05 14.06
CA ILE A 58 6.59 -2.31 14.37
C ILE A 58 7.96 -2.03 14.99
N SER A 59 8.72 -1.09 14.40
CA SER A 59 10.06 -0.72 14.88
C SER A 59 10.02 -0.11 16.27
N HIS A 60 9.05 0.78 16.52
CA HIS A 60 8.82 1.36 17.84
C HIS A 60 8.46 0.34 18.91
N ASP A 61 7.68 -0.69 18.57
CA ASP A 61 7.28 -1.72 19.54
C ASP A 61 8.43 -2.70 19.82
N LYS A 62 9.30 -2.99 18.84
CA LYS A 62 10.53 -3.78 19.04
C LYS A 62 11.57 -3.06 19.91
N GLY A 63 11.69 -1.74 19.80
CA GLY A 63 12.60 -0.94 20.64
C GLY A 63 12.12 -0.71 22.08
N ARG A 64 10.91 -1.16 22.44
CA ARG A 64 10.33 -1.12 23.79
C ARG A 64 10.38 -2.47 24.52
N GLN A 65 10.89 -3.52 23.87
CA GLN A 65 11.16 -4.83 24.48
C GLN A 65 12.61 -4.89 24.96
#